data_AF-A0A7Y5NAA7-F1
#
_entry.id   AF-A0A7Y5NAA7-F1
#
_cell.length_a   1.000
_cell.length_b   1.000
_cell.length_c   1.000
_cell.angle_alpha   90.00
_cell.angle_beta   90.00
_cell.angle_gamma   90.00
#
_symmetry.space_group_name_H-M   'P 1'
#
loop_
_entity.id
_entity.type
_entity.pdbx_description
1 polymer ?
#
loop_
_entity_poly.entity_id
_entity_poly.type
_entity_poly.pdbx_seq_one_letter_code
_entity_poly.pdbx_strand_id
1 'polypeptide(L)'
;MLVLIALGASPMLGACADGCADRMLTESPSPDGSREAVIFERACGATTGFSTQVSVVDAGRHPTGRGNVFIADTDHGLAPAGPGGGPEVRVRWLGPHTLEVRYHPRARVFQTESRPRGLELRLVADSSVSATT
;
A
#
# COMPACT_ATOMS: atom_id res chain seq x y z
N MET A 1 -15.99 50.83 -27.39
CA MET A 1 -14.83 50.78 -26.47
C MET A 1 -15.38 50.95 -25.06
N LEU A 2 -15.05 50.18 -24.03
CA LEU A 2 -13.93 49.27 -23.85
C LEU A 2 -14.24 48.33 -22.65
N VAL A 3 -14.15 47.03 -22.92
CA VAL A 3 -13.64 45.95 -22.05
C VAL A 3 -14.37 45.68 -20.72
N LEU A 4 -15.30 44.72 -20.77
CA LEU A 4 -15.63 43.85 -19.65
C LEU A 4 -14.52 42.79 -19.54
N ILE A 5 -13.64 42.90 -18.54
CA ILE A 5 -12.67 41.85 -18.24
C ILE A 5 -13.44 40.75 -17.52
N ALA A 6 -13.86 39.72 -18.27
CA ALA A 6 -14.22 38.45 -17.68
C ALA A 6 -12.94 37.83 -17.13
N LEU A 7 -12.65 38.04 -15.83
CA LEU A 7 -11.70 37.19 -15.11
C LEU A 7 -12.32 35.80 -15.07
N GLY A 8 -11.98 34.98 -16.07
CA GLY A 8 -12.20 33.55 -16.04
C GLY A 8 -11.45 32.99 -14.84
N ALA A 9 -12.16 32.81 -13.73
CA ALA A 9 -11.74 31.96 -12.65
C ALA A 9 -11.70 30.54 -13.21
N SER A 10 -10.58 30.15 -13.81
CA SER A 10 -10.28 28.75 -14.05
C SER A 10 -10.20 28.10 -12.68
N PRO A 11 -11.14 27.20 -12.31
CA PRO A 11 -10.93 26.41 -11.14
C PRO A 11 -9.80 25.45 -11.54
N MET A 12 -8.58 25.79 -11.15
CA MET A 12 -7.53 24.79 -10.98
C MET A 12 -8.09 23.83 -9.93
N LEU A 13 -8.82 22.80 -10.38
CA LEU A 13 -9.06 21.60 -9.58
C LEU A 13 -7.68 20.97 -9.40
N GLY A 14 -6.91 21.51 -8.46
CA GLY A 14 -5.80 20.80 -7.87
C GLY A 14 -6.41 19.55 -7.26
N ALA A 15 -6.16 18.40 -7.90
CA ALA A 15 -6.36 17.13 -7.26
C ALA A 15 -5.62 17.21 -5.92
N CYS A 16 -6.36 17.16 -4.80
CA CYS A 16 -5.76 17.08 -3.49
C CYS A 16 -4.99 15.76 -3.42
N ALA A 17 -3.72 15.78 -3.79
CA ALA A 17 -2.79 14.74 -3.36
C ALA A 17 -2.80 14.79 -1.84
N ASP A 18 -3.02 13.65 -1.20
CA ASP A 18 -3.16 13.47 0.24
C ASP A 18 -1.86 13.71 1.03
N GLY A 19 -0.88 14.41 0.41
CA GLY A 19 0.43 14.72 0.97
C GLY A 19 1.35 13.51 1.14
N CYS A 20 0.90 12.33 0.70
CA CYS A 20 1.64 11.08 0.82
C CYS A 20 2.38 10.74 -0.48
N ALA A 21 3.56 10.15 -0.34
CA ALA A 21 4.31 9.54 -1.43
C ALA A 21 4.24 8.01 -1.29
N ASP A 22 3.95 7.34 -2.40
CA ASP A 22 3.97 5.88 -2.49
C ASP A 22 5.20 5.44 -3.29
N ARG A 23 5.90 4.43 -2.79
CA ARG A 23 7.03 3.81 -3.49
C ARG A 23 6.82 2.31 -3.58
N MET A 24 6.67 1.83 -4.80
CA MET A 24 6.51 0.41 -5.08
C MET A 24 7.78 -0.37 -4.69
N LEU A 25 7.57 -1.50 -4.02
CA LEU A 25 8.65 -2.40 -3.57
C LEU A 25 8.64 -3.71 -4.36
N THR A 26 7.46 -4.30 -4.57
CA THR A 26 7.32 -5.59 -5.27
C THR A 26 5.93 -5.74 -5.86
N GLU A 27 5.84 -6.40 -7.00
CA GLU A 27 4.60 -6.83 -7.63
C GLU A 27 4.60 -8.36 -7.78
N SER A 28 3.45 -8.99 -7.57
CA SER A 28 3.29 -10.43 -7.65
C SER A 28 1.96 -10.78 -8.35
N PRO A 29 1.99 -11.29 -9.59
CA PRO A 29 0.78 -11.67 -10.30
C PRO A 29 0.11 -12.89 -9.65
N SER A 30 -1.22 -12.93 -9.68
CA SER A 30 -1.99 -14.12 -9.30
C SER A 30 -1.73 -15.27 -10.29
N PRO A 31 -1.93 -16.54 -9.87
CA PRO A 31 -1.67 -17.70 -10.74
C PRO A 31 -2.45 -17.73 -12.05
N ASP A 32 -3.62 -17.10 -12.10
CA ASP A 32 -4.45 -16.95 -13.29
C ASP A 32 -4.19 -15.64 -14.07
N GLY A 33 -3.29 -14.79 -13.56
CA GLY A 33 -2.91 -13.51 -14.16
C GLY A 33 -4.00 -12.44 -14.12
N SER A 34 -5.12 -12.65 -13.43
CA SER A 34 -6.23 -11.69 -13.39
C SER A 34 -5.98 -10.53 -12.42
N ARG A 35 -5.13 -10.74 -11.41
CA ARG A 35 -4.85 -9.79 -10.33
C ARG A 35 -3.36 -9.68 -10.07
N GLU A 36 -3.00 -8.62 -9.37
CA GLU A 36 -1.63 -8.36 -8.94
C GLU A 36 -1.63 -7.90 -7.49
N ALA A 37 -0.80 -8.54 -6.67
CA ALA A 37 -0.51 -8.10 -5.31
C ALA A 37 0.70 -7.17 -5.34
N VAL A 38 0.49 -5.91 -4.97
CA VAL A 38 1.51 -4.87 -4.97
C VAL A 38 1.86 -4.53 -3.53
N ILE A 39 3.14 -4.69 -3.19
CA ILE A 39 3.73 -4.21 -1.94
C ILE A 39 4.35 -2.85 -2.21
N PHE A 40 4.01 -1.86 -1.39
CA PHE A 40 4.54 -0.52 -1.50
C PHE A 40 4.77 0.10 -0.13
N GLU A 41 5.76 0.97 -0.05
CA GLU A 41 5.94 1.91 1.04
C GLU A 41 5.01 3.10 0.83
N ARG A 42 4.38 3.59 1.91
CA ARG A 42 3.73 4.90 1.94
C ARG A 42 4.34 5.77 3.03
N ALA A 43 4.73 6.98 2.64
CA ALA A 43 5.26 8.02 3.52
C ALA A 43 4.40 9.28 3.45
N CYS A 44 3.82 9.70 4.57
CA CYS A 44 2.95 10.89 4.65
C CYS A 44 3.60 12.04 5.43
N GLY A 45 4.92 12.21 5.28
CA GLY A 45 5.71 13.26 5.93
C GLY A 45 6.42 12.83 7.22
N ALA A 46 7.21 13.77 7.78
CA ALA A 46 8.19 13.51 8.83
C ALA A 46 7.60 12.98 10.15
N THR A 47 6.34 13.29 10.44
CA THR A 47 5.70 12.96 11.73
C THR A 47 4.82 11.72 11.71
N THR A 48 4.55 11.15 10.53
CA THR A 48 3.54 10.10 10.34
C THR A 48 4.16 8.70 10.26
N GLY A 49 5.49 8.61 10.13
CA GLY A 49 6.21 7.35 9.99
C GLY A 49 6.01 6.67 8.63
N PHE A 50 6.87 5.71 8.32
CA PHE A 50 6.75 4.88 7.11
C PHE A 50 5.84 3.68 7.38
N SER A 51 5.04 3.31 6.40
CA SER A 51 4.22 2.10 6.45
C SER A 51 4.48 1.23 5.23
N THR A 52 4.45 -0.08 5.43
CA THR A 52 4.42 -1.06 4.34
C THR A 52 2.98 -1.48 4.12
N GLN A 53 2.52 -1.36 2.89
CA GLN A 53 1.13 -1.60 2.52
C GLN A 53 1.06 -2.60 1.37
N VAL A 54 -0.04 -3.34 1.34
CA VAL A 54 -0.36 -4.29 0.28
C VAL A 54 -1.70 -3.89 -0.30
N SER A 55 -1.73 -3.79 -1.62
CA SER A 55 -2.96 -3.71 -2.41
C SER A 55 -3.04 -4.89 -3.36
N VAL A 56 -4.25 -5.37 -3.59
CA VAL A 56 -4.56 -6.23 -4.74
C VAL A 56 -5.36 -5.43 -5.75
N VAL A 57 -4.88 -5.42 -6.99
CA VAL A 57 -5.44 -4.68 -8.12
C VAL A 57 -5.68 -5.64 -9.30
N ASP A 58 -6.48 -5.23 -10.28
CA ASP A 58 -6.56 -5.95 -11.54
C ASP A 58 -5.22 -5.85 -12.28
N ALA A 59 -4.87 -6.87 -13.06
CA ALA A 59 -3.60 -6.91 -13.79
C ALA A 59 -3.39 -5.64 -14.65
N GLY A 60 -2.19 -5.05 -14.56
CA GLY A 60 -1.83 -3.83 -15.29
C GLY A 60 -2.43 -2.54 -14.72
N ARG A 61 -3.05 -2.59 -13.54
CA ARG A 61 -3.50 -1.39 -12.81
C ARG A 61 -2.54 -1.08 -11.69
N HIS A 62 -2.50 0.19 -11.30
CA HIS A 62 -1.65 0.64 -10.18
C HIS A 62 -2.51 0.83 -8.93
N PRO A 63 -1.97 0.55 -7.73
CA PRO A 63 -2.64 0.90 -6.50
C PRO A 63 -2.80 2.41 -6.39
N THR A 64 -3.94 2.84 -5.85
CA THR A 64 -4.25 4.25 -5.62
C THR A 64 -4.53 4.46 -4.14
N GLY A 65 -3.82 5.37 -3.49
CA GLY A 65 -4.08 5.65 -2.09
C GLY A 65 -3.65 4.50 -1.17
N ARG A 66 -4.28 4.43 0.01
CA ARG A 66 -3.97 3.43 1.05
C ARG A 66 -4.22 2.00 0.56
N GLY A 67 -3.48 1.06 1.14
CA GLY A 67 -3.56 -0.37 0.89
C GLY A 67 -4.96 -0.94 1.13
N ASN A 68 -5.47 -1.72 0.16
CA ASN A 68 -6.79 -2.35 0.25
C ASN A 68 -6.74 -3.79 0.82
N VAL A 69 -5.56 -4.30 1.20
CA VAL A 69 -5.42 -5.66 1.76
C VAL A 69 -4.74 -5.64 3.12
N PHE A 70 -3.62 -4.93 3.25
CA PHE A 70 -2.80 -4.95 4.46
C PHE A 70 -2.07 -3.64 4.64
N ILE A 71 -1.97 -3.16 5.86
CA ILE A 71 -1.22 -1.95 6.24
C ILE A 71 -0.51 -2.26 7.56
N ALA A 72 0.80 -2.06 7.62
CA ALA A 72 1.54 -2.16 8.87
C ALA A 72 2.66 -1.11 8.98
N ASP A 73 2.92 -0.69 10.21
CA ASP A 73 4.11 0.07 10.57
C ASP A 73 4.98 -0.72 11.57
N THR A 74 6.14 -0.16 11.91
CA THR A 74 7.12 -0.83 12.77
C THR A 74 6.76 -0.79 14.25
N ASP A 75 5.59 -0.27 14.63
CA ASP A 75 5.20 -0.01 16.01
C ASP A 75 6.31 0.70 16.80
N HIS A 76 6.70 1.88 16.32
CA HIS A 76 7.78 2.68 16.92
C HIS A 76 9.14 1.95 16.99
N GLY A 77 9.42 1.08 16.01
CA GLY A 77 10.68 0.35 15.90
C GLY A 77 10.69 -1.01 16.62
N LEU A 78 9.57 -1.46 17.16
CA LEU A 78 9.44 -2.82 17.69
C LEU A 78 9.52 -3.88 16.59
N ALA A 79 9.05 -3.63 15.37
CA ALA A 79 9.33 -4.51 14.24
C ALA A 79 10.58 -4.05 13.47
N PRO A 80 11.38 -4.98 12.91
CA PRO A 80 12.49 -4.63 12.03
C PRO A 80 11.99 -3.85 10.80
N ALA A 81 12.63 -2.72 10.50
CA ALA A 81 12.37 -1.94 9.30
C ALA A 81 13.04 -2.59 8.08
N GLY A 82 12.31 -2.68 6.97
CA GLY A 82 12.81 -3.08 5.66
C GLY A 82 13.36 -1.90 4.84
N PRO A 83 13.70 -2.13 3.56
CA PRO A 83 14.26 -1.12 2.66
C PRO A 83 13.36 0.11 2.41
N GLY A 84 12.09 0.06 2.84
CA GLY A 84 11.16 1.18 2.79
C GLY A 84 10.84 1.85 4.11
N GLY A 85 11.63 1.60 5.16
CA GLY A 85 11.44 2.22 6.48
C GLY A 85 10.25 1.64 7.28
N GLY A 86 9.21 1.13 6.61
CA GLY A 86 8.18 0.28 7.20
C GLY A 86 8.67 -1.16 7.44
N PRO A 87 7.87 -2.02 8.11
CA PRO A 87 8.26 -3.40 8.39
C PRO A 87 8.36 -4.21 7.08
N GLU A 88 9.21 -5.24 7.05
CA GLU A 88 9.19 -6.18 5.92
C GLU A 88 7.85 -6.94 5.88
N VAL A 89 7.28 -7.06 4.69
CA VAL A 89 6.07 -7.82 4.41
C VAL A 89 6.34 -8.68 3.18
N ARG A 90 5.91 -9.93 3.23
CA ARG A 90 6.01 -10.86 2.10
C ARG A 90 4.64 -11.33 1.71
N VAL A 91 4.40 -11.43 0.41
CA VAL A 91 3.13 -11.93 -0.13
C VAL A 91 3.37 -13.17 -0.96
N ARG A 92 2.40 -14.09 -0.94
CA ARG A 92 2.39 -15.27 -1.79
C ARG A 92 0.96 -15.63 -2.14
N TRP A 93 0.68 -15.80 -3.43
CA TRP A 93 -0.59 -16.37 -3.86
C TRP A 93 -0.62 -17.88 -3.56
N LEU A 94 -1.66 -18.33 -2.86
CA LEU A 94 -1.95 -19.74 -2.62
C LEU A 94 -2.94 -20.31 -3.66
N GLY A 95 -3.61 -19.42 -4.38
CA GLY A 95 -4.50 -19.70 -5.51
C GLY A 95 -4.90 -18.40 -6.19
N PRO A 96 -5.75 -18.44 -7.25
CA PRO A 96 -6.19 -17.24 -7.98
C PRO A 96 -6.83 -16.15 -7.11
N HIS A 97 -7.46 -16.57 -6.00
CA HIS A 97 -8.25 -15.70 -5.13
C HIS A 97 -7.81 -15.75 -3.66
N THR A 98 -6.69 -16.41 -3.35
CA THR A 98 -6.21 -16.58 -1.96
C THR A 98 -4.80 -16.04 -1.84
N LEU A 99 -4.63 -14.97 -1.07
CA LEU A 99 -3.34 -14.33 -0.84
C LEU A 99 -2.88 -14.57 0.60
N GLU A 100 -1.68 -15.14 0.77
CA GLU A 100 -0.99 -15.18 2.05
C GLU A 100 -0.14 -13.90 2.21
N VAL A 101 -0.30 -13.21 3.34
CA VAL A 101 0.53 -12.07 3.73
C VAL A 101 1.24 -12.42 5.03
N ARG A 102 2.57 -12.48 4.96
CA ARG A 102 3.47 -12.74 6.08
C ARG A 102 4.06 -11.43 6.59
N TYR A 103 4.04 -11.24 7.90
CA TYR A 103 4.53 -10.04 8.56
C TYR A 103 5.15 -10.38 9.91
N HIS A 104 6.05 -9.52 10.38
CA HIS A 104 6.68 -9.70 11.68
C HIS A 104 5.65 -9.49 12.82
N PRO A 105 5.58 -10.35 13.87
CA PRO A 105 4.56 -10.29 14.93
C PRO A 105 4.59 -9.02 15.77
N ARG A 106 5.73 -8.32 15.82
CA ARG A 106 5.88 -7.01 16.48
C ARG A 106 5.44 -5.82 15.61
N ALA A 107 5.03 -6.04 14.36
CA ALA A 107 4.50 -4.96 13.53
C ALA A 107 3.07 -4.63 13.95
N ARG A 108 2.73 -3.34 14.01
CA ARG A 108 1.36 -2.92 14.27
C ARG A 108 0.59 -2.94 12.96
N VAL A 109 -0.43 -3.80 12.92
CA VAL A 109 -1.28 -4.01 11.74
C VAL A 109 -2.54 -3.17 11.86
N PHE A 110 -2.88 -2.46 10.79
CA PHE A 110 -4.10 -1.67 10.69
C PHE A 110 -5.12 -2.35 9.80
N GLN A 111 -6.38 -2.29 10.19
CA GLN A 111 -7.48 -2.81 9.38
C GLN A 111 -7.71 -1.90 8.16
N THR A 112 -8.07 -2.52 7.03
CA THR A 112 -8.51 -1.82 5.84
C THR A 112 -10.03 -1.98 5.69
N GLU A 113 -10.72 -0.89 5.37
CA GLU A 113 -12.19 -0.85 5.29
C GLU A 113 -12.71 -1.44 3.98
N SER A 114 -11.88 -1.48 2.93
CA SER A 114 -12.24 -1.97 1.60
C SER A 114 -11.32 -3.10 1.19
N ARG A 115 -11.90 -4.28 0.94
CA ARG A 115 -11.19 -5.44 0.39
C ARG A 115 -11.69 -5.73 -1.02
N PRO A 116 -10.81 -6.17 -1.94
CA PRO A 116 -11.23 -6.64 -3.25
C PRO A 116 -12.23 -7.79 -3.11
N ARG A 117 -13.32 -7.72 -3.88
CA ARG A 117 -14.38 -8.73 -3.84
C ARG A 117 -13.82 -10.11 -4.20
N GLY A 118 -14.22 -11.12 -3.44
CA GLY A 118 -13.83 -12.52 -3.67
C GLY A 118 -12.36 -12.83 -3.36
N LEU A 119 -11.62 -11.91 -2.73
CA LEU A 119 -10.27 -12.19 -2.23
C LEU A 119 -10.33 -12.80 -0.82
N GLU A 120 -9.76 -13.97 -0.66
CA GLU A 120 -9.45 -14.56 0.64
C GLU A 120 -8.04 -14.13 1.07
N LEU A 121 -7.93 -13.66 2.32
CA LEU A 121 -6.68 -13.19 2.90
C LEU A 121 -6.25 -14.09 4.05
N ARG A 122 -5.05 -14.66 3.95
CA ARG A 122 -4.41 -15.43 5.02
C ARG A 122 -3.27 -14.61 5.62
N LEU A 123 -3.51 -14.07 6.81
CA LEU A 123 -2.50 -13.34 7.57
C LEU A 123 -1.67 -14.32 8.41
N VAL A 124 -0.34 -14.25 8.30
CA VAL A 124 0.58 -15.12 9.05
C VAL A 124 1.61 -14.24 9.75
N ALA A 125 1.54 -14.17 11.07
CA ALA A 125 2.60 -13.56 11.87
C ALA A 125 3.80 -14.50 11.92
N ASP A 126 4.98 -14.02 11.51
CA ASP A 126 6.19 -14.81 11.32
C ASP A 126 7.41 -13.99 11.70
N SER A 127 8.09 -14.34 12.79
CA SER A 127 9.29 -13.64 13.27
C SER A 127 10.50 -13.77 12.36
N SER A 128 10.49 -14.71 11.40
CA SER A 128 11.56 -14.83 10.40
C SER A 128 11.46 -13.77 9.30
N VAL A 129 10.34 -13.04 9.21
CA VAL A 129 10.19 -11.91 8.29
C VAL A 129 10.99 -10.73 8.86
N SER A 130 12.12 -10.44 8.25
CA SER A 130 13.03 -9.36 8.62
C SER A 130 13.84 -8.94 7.40
N ALA A 131 14.24 -7.66 7.36
CA ALA A 131 15.09 -7.09 6.32
C ALA A 131 16.28 -8.01 6.03
N THR A 132 16.37 -8.51 4.80
CA THR A 132 17.59 -9.17 4.34
C THR A 132 18.64 -8.08 4.19
N THR A 133 19.66 -8.10 5.04
CA THR A 133 20.79 -7.14 5.02
C THR A 133 21.61 -7.28 3.74
#